data_AF-A0A815M7D6-F1
#
_entry.id   AF-A0A815M7D6-F1
#
_cell.length_a   1.000
_cell.length_b   1.000
_cell.length_c   1.000
_cell.angle_alpha   90.00
_cell.angle_beta   90.00
_cell.angle_gamma   90.00
#
_symmetry.space_group_name_H-M   'P 1'
#
loop_
_entity.id
_entity.type
_entity.pdbx_description
1 polymer ?
#
loop_
_entity_poly.entity_id
_entity_poly.type
_entity_poly.pdbx_seq_one_letter_code
_entity_poly.pdbx_strand_id
1 'polypeptide(L)'
;MEVNGVNRLFSRSERLYNVQYTHYIGDEHAKVFPKLSNDPPYKDISIVKIEDTNHFSKKMLHRLQKIAESLKKTKIDGKLGIRGSGQMMMNFKYYDRQAIVRNKTNLDDMVRAVWAILKHKSASNSNPHHEWCSASYCGYLQALEKEEDYDHTPHSLPTNIMKAIRPVFEELTHPDVLSKVVNGGSQMLMKVSTLCYGVYHRRIDTVLAQSLTSVRQW
;
A
#
# COMPACT_ATOMS: atom_id res chain seq x y z
N MET A 1 6.15 9.04 -18.05
CA MET A 1 7.40 8.71 -18.78
C MET A 1 7.04 8.43 -20.22
N GLU A 2 7.84 8.89 -21.18
CA GLU A 2 7.64 8.51 -22.59
C GLU A 2 8.08 7.07 -22.83
N VAL A 3 7.35 6.37 -23.69
CA VAL A 3 7.57 4.97 -24.06
C VAL A 3 9.01 4.72 -24.51
N ASN A 4 9.57 5.62 -25.33
CA ASN A 4 10.95 5.52 -25.83
C ASN A 4 12.01 5.62 -24.72
N GLY A 5 11.70 6.34 -23.63
CA GLY A 5 12.59 6.43 -22.47
C GLY A 5 12.67 5.10 -21.73
N VAL A 6 11.53 4.43 -21.57
CA VAL A 6 11.42 3.14 -20.87
C VAL A 6 12.15 2.05 -21.64
N ASN A 7 11.92 1.93 -22.95
CA ASN A 7 12.61 0.93 -23.78
C ASN A 7 14.13 1.11 -23.73
N ARG A 8 14.61 2.36 -23.84
CA ARG A 8 16.04 2.67 -23.70
C ARG A 8 16.61 2.24 -22.35
N LEU A 9 15.84 2.39 -21.28
CA LEU A 9 16.26 2.00 -19.94
C LEU A 9 16.35 0.47 -19.80
N PHE A 10 15.37 -0.27 -20.30
CA PHE A 10 15.36 -1.73 -20.24
C PHE A 10 16.48 -2.35 -21.09
N SER A 11 16.70 -1.86 -22.31
CA SER A 11 17.83 -2.32 -23.14
C SER A 11 19.18 -1.96 -22.52
N ARG A 12 19.28 -0.80 -21.85
CA ARG A 12 20.53 -0.38 -21.19
C ARG A 12 20.86 -1.26 -19.98
N SER A 13 19.86 -1.72 -19.22
CA SER A 13 20.11 -2.56 -18.05
C SER A 13 20.73 -3.90 -18.41
N GLU A 14 20.21 -4.54 -19.45
CA GLU A 14 20.75 -5.80 -19.97
C GLU A 14 22.14 -5.59 -20.55
N ARG A 15 22.31 -4.58 -21.43
CA ARG A 15 23.59 -4.34 -22.10
C ARG A 15 24.74 -3.98 -21.16
N LEU A 16 24.49 -3.13 -20.15
CA LEU A 16 25.56 -2.62 -19.29
C LEU A 16 25.77 -3.45 -18.03
N TYR A 17 24.72 -4.09 -17.52
CA TYR A 17 24.76 -4.75 -16.21
C TYR A 17 24.35 -6.21 -16.26
N ASN A 18 23.93 -6.72 -17.43
CA ASN A 18 23.38 -8.08 -17.57
C ASN A 18 22.20 -8.33 -16.61
N VAL A 19 21.35 -7.32 -16.43
CA VAL A 19 20.17 -7.37 -15.56
C VAL A 19 18.89 -7.07 -16.33
N GLN A 20 17.86 -7.86 -16.05
CA GLN A 20 16.53 -7.70 -16.62
C GLN A 20 15.54 -7.28 -15.53
N TYR A 21 14.73 -6.27 -15.83
CA TYR A 21 13.60 -5.89 -14.97
C TYR A 21 12.44 -6.87 -15.15
N THR A 22 11.80 -7.27 -14.06
CA THR A 22 10.64 -8.18 -14.09
C THR A 22 9.34 -7.46 -13.75
N HIS A 23 9.42 -6.29 -13.12
CA HIS A 23 8.26 -5.53 -12.67
C HIS A 23 8.33 -4.07 -13.12
N TYR A 24 7.16 -3.50 -13.40
CA TYR A 24 6.97 -2.10 -13.79
C TYR A 24 6.02 -1.40 -12.82
N ILE A 25 6.52 -0.31 -12.21
CA ILE A 25 5.71 0.64 -11.44
C ILE A 25 5.41 1.84 -12.33
N GLY A 26 4.13 2.11 -12.58
CA GLY A 26 3.73 3.30 -13.34
C GLY A 26 2.25 3.56 -13.27
N ASP A 27 1.88 4.79 -13.63
CA ASP A 27 0.50 5.25 -13.55
C ASP A 27 -0.45 4.37 -14.36
N GLU A 28 -1.71 4.30 -13.91
CA GLU A 28 -2.76 3.52 -14.56
C GLU A 28 -3.00 3.98 -16.01
N HIS A 29 -2.88 5.28 -16.26
CA HIS A 29 -3.11 5.91 -17.57
C HIS A 29 -1.86 5.99 -18.46
N ALA A 30 -0.72 5.45 -18.02
CA ALA A 30 0.49 5.46 -18.83
C ALA A 30 0.39 4.46 -19.99
N LYS A 31 0.54 4.95 -21.24
CA LYS A 31 0.64 4.11 -22.46
C LYS A 31 1.87 3.18 -22.49
N VAL A 32 2.72 3.26 -21.47
CA VAL A 32 3.97 2.50 -21.34
C VAL A 32 3.71 1.01 -21.14
N PHE A 33 2.87 0.64 -20.18
CA PHE A 33 2.69 -0.78 -19.85
C PHE A 33 2.08 -1.59 -21.01
N PRO A 34 1.03 -1.11 -21.71
CA PRO A 34 0.54 -1.80 -22.90
C PRO A 34 1.64 -2.05 -23.95
N LYS A 35 2.58 -1.10 -24.12
CA LYS A 35 3.69 -1.30 -25.04
C LYS A 35 4.69 -2.34 -24.54
N LEU A 36 5.06 -2.31 -23.25
CA LEU A 36 5.93 -3.33 -22.63
C LEU A 36 5.31 -4.74 -22.69
N SER A 37 3.98 -4.84 -22.65
CA SER A 37 3.27 -6.11 -22.76
C SER A 37 3.19 -6.62 -24.19
N ASN A 38 2.97 -5.73 -25.17
CA ASN A 38 2.79 -6.10 -26.58
C ASN A 38 4.12 -6.25 -27.32
N ASP A 39 5.16 -5.56 -26.86
CA ASP A 39 6.51 -5.54 -27.43
C ASP A 39 7.52 -5.68 -26.27
N PRO A 40 7.67 -6.90 -25.72
CA PRO A 40 8.50 -7.12 -24.55
C PRO A 40 9.96 -6.75 -24.83
N PRO A 41 10.61 -6.01 -23.92
CA PRO A 41 12.00 -5.59 -24.10
C PRO A 41 13.00 -6.75 -23.95
N TYR A 42 12.57 -7.89 -23.41
CA TYR A 42 13.38 -9.10 -23.20
C TYR A 42 12.68 -10.31 -23.84
N LYS A 43 13.46 -11.26 -24.37
CA LYS A 43 12.91 -12.41 -25.12
C LYS A 43 12.13 -13.39 -24.26
N ASP A 44 12.59 -13.65 -23.03
CA ASP A 44 12.09 -14.74 -22.20
C ASP A 44 11.40 -14.27 -20.90
N ILE A 45 11.15 -12.96 -20.76
CA ILE A 45 10.60 -12.37 -19.53
C ILE A 45 9.39 -11.51 -19.85
N SER A 46 8.26 -11.83 -19.22
CA SER A 46 7.07 -10.98 -19.16
C SER A 46 7.19 -9.96 -18.04
N ILE A 47 6.94 -8.69 -18.35
CA ILE A 47 6.93 -7.62 -17.34
C ILE A 47 5.58 -7.60 -16.62
N VAL A 48 5.61 -7.69 -15.29
CA VAL A 48 4.41 -7.59 -14.45
C VAL A 48 4.20 -6.14 -14.03
N LYS A 49 2.99 -5.59 -14.24
CA LYS A 49 2.64 -4.29 -13.66
C LYS A 49 2.32 -4.46 -12.18
N ILE A 50 3.03 -3.71 -11.34
CA ILE A 50 2.71 -3.59 -9.93
C ILE A 50 2.23 -2.18 -9.63
N GLU A 51 1.43 -2.06 -8.57
CA GLU A 51 0.88 -0.80 -8.12
C GLU A 51 1.73 -0.22 -6.98
N ASP A 52 1.99 1.08 -7.02
CA ASP A 52 2.68 1.76 -5.92
C ASP A 52 1.78 1.81 -4.68
N THR A 53 2.35 1.52 -3.51
CA THR A 53 1.62 1.50 -2.23
C THR A 53 0.94 2.84 -1.94
N ASN A 54 1.58 3.98 -2.25
CA ASN A 54 0.95 5.27 -1.99
C ASN A 54 -0.25 5.50 -2.92
N HIS A 55 -0.15 5.08 -4.18
CA HIS A 55 -1.28 5.10 -5.11
C HIS A 55 -2.42 4.22 -4.62
N PHE A 56 -2.12 2.98 -4.20
CA PHE A 56 -3.10 2.06 -3.66
C PHE A 56 -3.84 2.63 -2.44
N SER A 57 -3.12 3.14 -1.44
CA SER A 57 -3.77 3.69 -0.25
C SER A 57 -4.55 4.98 -0.54
N LYS A 58 -4.22 5.73 -1.61
CA LYS A 58 -5.07 6.83 -2.07
C LYS A 58 -6.43 6.34 -2.59
N LYS A 59 -6.54 5.11 -3.13
CA LYS A 59 -7.83 4.51 -3.50
C LYS A 59 -8.73 4.34 -2.28
N MET A 60 -8.19 3.84 -1.16
CA MET A 60 -8.89 3.78 0.13
C MET A 60 -9.45 5.15 0.53
N LEU A 61 -8.58 6.17 0.57
CA LEU A 61 -8.99 7.53 0.92
C LEU A 61 -10.13 8.04 0.02
N HIS A 62 -9.97 7.91 -1.29
CA HIS A 62 -10.92 8.44 -2.26
C HIS A 62 -12.28 7.72 -2.19
N ARG A 63 -12.31 6.40 -1.99
CA ARG A 63 -13.55 5.63 -1.80
C ARG A 63 -14.27 6.05 -0.51
N LEU A 64 -13.53 6.24 0.59
CA LEU A 64 -14.09 6.74 1.85
C LEU A 64 -14.64 8.16 1.69
N GLN A 65 -13.95 9.04 0.94
CA GLN A 65 -14.43 10.39 0.63
C GLN A 65 -15.74 10.36 -0.15
N LYS A 66 -15.86 9.50 -1.17
CA LYS A 66 -17.11 9.30 -1.93
C LYS A 66 -18.26 8.81 -1.04
N ILE A 67 -17.99 7.88 -0.13
CA ILE A 67 -19.00 7.43 0.85
C ILE A 67 -19.39 8.57 1.78
N ALA A 68 -18.43 9.35 2.29
CA ALA A 68 -18.73 10.51 3.13
C ALA A 68 -19.59 11.54 2.38
N GLU A 69 -19.35 11.77 1.09
CA GLU A 69 -20.17 12.63 0.24
C GLU A 69 -21.57 12.07 -0.01
N SER A 70 -21.72 10.77 -0.26
CA SER A 70 -23.03 10.15 -0.42
C SER A 70 -23.82 10.19 0.88
N LEU A 71 -23.17 9.95 2.02
CA LEU A 71 -23.79 9.99 3.33
C LEU A 71 -24.28 11.39 3.72
N LYS A 72 -23.60 12.46 3.29
CA LYS A 72 -24.10 13.84 3.46
C LYS A 72 -25.45 14.07 2.77
N LYS A 73 -25.75 13.34 1.69
CA LYS A 73 -27.01 13.44 0.93
C LYS A 73 -28.12 12.58 1.54
N THR A 74 -27.79 11.60 2.38
CA THR A 74 -28.74 10.67 3.00
C THR A 74 -29.01 11.00 4.47
N LYS A 75 -30.20 10.70 4.99
CA LYS A 75 -30.55 10.84 6.42
C LYS A 75 -30.01 9.68 7.29
N ILE A 76 -28.77 9.25 7.05
CA ILE A 76 -28.15 8.23 7.92
C ILE A 76 -27.65 8.93 9.18
N ASP A 77 -28.18 8.54 10.34
CA ASP A 77 -27.73 9.00 11.66
C ASP A 77 -26.29 8.57 11.89
N GLY A 78 -25.45 9.43 12.46
CA GLY A 78 -24.00 9.23 12.44
C GLY A 78 -23.43 9.67 11.09
N LYS A 79 -23.24 10.98 10.94
CA LYS A 79 -22.56 11.53 9.76
C LYS A 79 -21.07 11.24 9.90
N LEU A 80 -20.44 10.85 8.80
CA LEU A 80 -19.00 11.05 8.57
C LEU A 80 -18.66 12.56 8.44
N GLY A 81 -19.41 13.44 9.11
CA GLY A 81 -19.61 14.82 8.74
C GLY A 81 -18.96 15.82 9.68
N ILE A 82 -18.00 16.55 9.10
CA ILE A 82 -17.67 17.96 9.36
C ILE A 82 -16.61 18.24 10.44
N ARG A 83 -16.41 17.38 11.45
CA ARG A 83 -15.23 17.48 12.33
C ARG A 83 -14.63 16.10 12.60
N GLY A 84 -13.34 15.92 12.31
CA GLY A 84 -12.61 14.67 12.56
C GLY A 84 -12.71 13.58 11.47
N SER A 85 -13.71 13.59 10.59
CA SER A 85 -13.83 12.56 9.53
C SER A 85 -12.75 12.64 8.45
N GLY A 86 -12.32 13.84 8.08
CA GLY A 86 -11.17 14.04 7.20
C GLY A 86 -9.90 13.43 7.78
N GLN A 87 -9.63 13.70 9.06
CA GLN A 87 -8.50 13.11 9.78
C GLN A 87 -8.64 11.59 9.90
N MET A 88 -9.84 11.09 10.19
CA MET A 88 -10.11 9.66 10.26
C MET A 88 -9.83 8.95 8.93
N MET A 89 -10.33 9.47 7.81
CA MET A 89 -10.06 8.89 6.48
C MET A 89 -8.56 8.97 6.12
N MET A 90 -7.88 10.04 6.52
CA MET A 90 -6.43 10.16 6.37
C MET A 90 -5.67 9.14 7.23
N ASN A 91 -6.15 8.86 8.44
CA ASN A 91 -5.62 7.81 9.30
C ASN A 91 -5.85 6.43 8.68
N PHE A 92 -7.04 6.15 8.13
CA PHE A 92 -7.30 4.90 7.38
C PHE A 92 -6.32 4.72 6.23
N LYS A 93 -6.09 5.76 5.40
CA LYS A 93 -5.06 5.73 4.35
C LYS A 93 -3.68 5.41 4.92
N TYR A 94 -3.30 6.07 6.02
CA TYR A 94 -1.99 5.88 6.64
C TYR A 94 -1.82 4.44 7.16
N TYR A 95 -2.82 3.92 7.88
CA TYR A 95 -2.78 2.56 8.42
C TYR A 95 -2.81 1.51 7.32
N ASP A 96 -3.63 1.71 6.28
CA ASP A 96 -3.68 0.83 5.10
C ASP A 96 -2.30 0.73 4.43
N ARG A 97 -1.64 1.87 4.22
CA ARG A 97 -0.27 1.90 3.70
C ARG A 97 0.71 1.12 4.59
N GLN A 98 0.62 1.29 5.91
CA GLN A 98 1.50 0.59 6.84
C GLN A 98 1.24 -0.92 6.88
N ALA A 99 -0.03 -1.34 6.81
CA ALA A 99 -0.41 -2.74 6.71
C ALA A 99 0.20 -3.39 5.46
N ILE A 100 0.13 -2.71 4.31
CA ILE A 100 0.73 -3.20 3.06
C ILE A 100 2.26 -3.24 3.16
N VAL A 101 2.90 -2.16 3.65
CA VAL A 101 4.36 -2.06 3.71
C VAL A 101 4.98 -3.11 4.64
N ARG A 102 4.30 -3.44 5.75
CA ARG A 102 4.79 -4.43 6.73
C ARG A 102 4.59 -5.87 6.26
N ASN A 103 3.70 -6.12 5.31
CA ASN A 103 3.31 -7.47 4.87
C ASN A 103 3.54 -7.68 3.37
N LYS A 104 4.53 -7.01 2.77
CA LYS A 104 4.76 -7.01 1.31
C LYS A 104 4.96 -8.38 0.68
N THR A 105 5.41 -9.37 1.44
CA THR A 105 5.78 -10.69 0.95
C THR A 105 4.71 -11.75 1.18
N ASN A 106 3.66 -11.45 1.95
CA ASN A 106 2.60 -12.40 2.29
C ASN A 106 1.23 -11.74 2.10
N LEU A 107 0.50 -12.19 1.08
CA LEU A 107 -0.84 -11.68 0.76
C LEU A 107 -1.84 -11.93 1.90
N ASP A 108 -1.80 -13.10 2.54
CA ASP A 108 -2.75 -13.43 3.61
C ASP A 108 -2.54 -12.58 4.86
N ASP A 109 -1.27 -12.35 5.24
CA ASP A 109 -0.94 -11.45 6.34
C ASP A 109 -1.28 -10.00 6.00
N MET A 110 -1.13 -9.60 4.74
CA MET A 110 -1.56 -8.29 4.26
C MET A 110 -3.08 -8.11 4.35
N VAL A 111 -3.86 -9.08 3.89
CA VAL A 111 -5.33 -9.10 4.03
C VAL A 111 -5.69 -8.98 5.51
N ARG A 112 -5.11 -9.83 6.38
CA ARG A 112 -5.37 -9.81 7.82
C ARG A 112 -5.06 -8.43 8.43
N ALA A 113 -3.92 -7.84 8.08
CA ALA A 113 -3.49 -6.54 8.59
C ALA A 113 -4.39 -5.39 8.14
N VAL A 114 -4.86 -5.40 6.88
CA VAL A 114 -5.82 -4.39 6.39
C VAL A 114 -7.16 -4.54 7.10
N TRP A 115 -7.68 -5.76 7.27
CA TRP A 115 -8.92 -6.00 8.00
C TRP A 115 -8.82 -5.70 9.50
N ALA A 116 -7.62 -5.83 10.11
CA ALA A 116 -7.39 -5.47 11.50
C ALA A 116 -7.70 -3.98 11.77
N ILE A 117 -7.51 -3.10 10.78
CA ILE A 117 -7.85 -1.68 10.88
C ILE A 117 -9.35 -1.50 11.11
N LEU A 118 -10.18 -2.20 10.33
CA LEU A 118 -11.64 -2.14 10.45
C LEU A 118 -12.11 -2.78 11.76
N LYS A 119 -11.58 -3.95 12.12
CA LYS A 119 -11.90 -4.62 13.40
C LYS A 119 -11.57 -3.74 14.61
N HIS A 120 -10.37 -3.16 14.63
CA HIS A 120 -9.94 -2.25 15.68
C HIS A 120 -10.89 -1.06 15.85
N LYS A 121 -11.43 -0.53 14.74
CA LYS A 121 -12.43 0.56 14.78
C LYS A 121 -13.85 0.11 15.11
N SER A 122 -14.13 -1.18 15.05
CA SER A 122 -15.43 -1.78 15.44
C SER A 122 -15.52 -2.16 16.92
N ALA A 123 -14.37 -2.24 17.60
CA ALA A 123 -14.24 -2.65 18.99
C ALA A 123 -15.12 -1.82 19.93
N SER A 124 -15.63 -2.43 21.00
CA SER A 124 -16.35 -1.76 22.09
C SER A 124 -15.95 -2.34 23.44
N ASN A 125 -16.31 -1.68 24.54
CA ASN A 125 -16.04 -2.20 25.89
C ASN A 125 -16.68 -3.59 26.13
N SER A 126 -17.85 -3.82 25.54
CA SER A 126 -18.52 -5.12 25.58
C SER A 126 -17.95 -6.14 24.60
N ASN A 127 -17.19 -5.68 23.60
CA ASN A 127 -16.71 -6.52 22.51
C ASN A 127 -15.40 -5.97 21.91
N PRO A 128 -14.25 -6.19 22.58
CA PRO A 128 -13.01 -5.50 22.28
C PRO A 128 -12.36 -5.89 20.93
N HIS A 129 -12.55 -7.10 20.39
CA HIS A 129 -12.12 -7.48 19.02
C HIS A 129 -10.70 -7.03 18.58
N HIS A 130 -9.69 -7.23 19.43
CA HIS A 130 -8.29 -6.89 19.13
C HIS A 130 -7.42 -8.10 18.76
N GLU A 131 -8.01 -9.20 18.27
CA GLU A 131 -7.28 -10.47 18.02
C GLU A 131 -6.23 -10.36 16.92
N TRP A 132 -6.35 -9.35 16.04
CA TRP A 132 -5.40 -9.07 14.96
C TRP A 132 -4.56 -7.81 15.20
N CYS A 133 -4.57 -7.29 16.43
CA CYS A 133 -3.76 -6.14 16.82
C CYS A 133 -2.41 -6.55 17.41
N SER A 134 -1.49 -5.58 17.47
CA SER A 134 -0.24 -5.69 18.22
C SER A 134 -0.21 -4.63 19.33
N ALA A 135 0.34 -4.98 20.48
CA ALA A 135 0.58 -4.06 21.59
C ALA A 135 1.49 -2.88 21.20
N SER A 136 2.26 -2.97 20.10
CA SER A 136 3.06 -1.84 19.60
C SER A 136 2.23 -0.60 19.21
N TYR A 137 0.93 -0.75 18.93
CA TYR A 137 0.07 0.37 18.56
C TYR A 137 -1.35 0.31 19.15
N CYS A 138 -1.77 -0.82 19.71
CA CYS A 138 -3.11 -0.99 20.25
C CYS A 138 -3.15 -0.63 21.74
N GLY A 139 -3.79 0.50 22.08
CA GLY A 139 -3.93 0.94 23.46
C GLY A 139 -4.66 -0.06 24.36
N TYR A 140 -5.62 -0.83 23.83
CA TYR A 140 -6.29 -1.88 24.60
C TYR A 140 -5.33 -2.98 25.02
N LEU A 141 -4.50 -3.47 24.09
CA LEU A 141 -3.52 -4.52 24.42
C LEU A 141 -2.44 -3.99 25.38
N GLN A 142 -2.04 -2.73 25.23
CA GLN A 142 -1.11 -2.08 26.17
C GLN A 142 -1.70 -1.94 27.58
N ALA A 143 -2.97 -1.56 27.69
CA ALA A 143 -3.67 -1.46 28.96
C ALA A 143 -3.84 -2.84 29.60
N LEU A 144 -4.18 -3.86 28.79
CA LEU A 144 -4.27 -5.24 29.24
C LEU A 144 -2.93 -5.77 29.80
N GLU A 145 -1.80 -5.45 29.15
CA GLU A 145 -0.46 -5.79 29.65
C GLU A 145 -0.08 -5.09 30.96
N LYS A 146 -0.65 -3.91 31.22
CA LYS A 146 -0.41 -3.10 32.42
C LYS A 146 -1.45 -3.27 33.51
N GLU A 147 -2.47 -4.11 33.28
CA GLU A 147 -3.62 -4.26 34.16
C GLU A 147 -4.37 -2.93 34.39
N GLU A 148 -4.42 -2.07 33.36
CA GLU A 148 -5.12 -0.79 33.36
C GLU A 148 -6.50 -0.91 32.67
N ASP A 149 -7.46 -0.10 33.14
CA ASP A 149 -8.76 0.03 32.48
C ASP A 149 -8.62 0.70 31.10
N TYR A 150 -9.37 0.22 30.12
CA TYR A 150 -9.39 0.79 28.77
C TYR A 150 -10.81 1.08 28.29
N ASP A 151 -11.07 2.35 27.95
CA ASP A 151 -12.34 2.77 27.36
C ASP A 151 -12.22 2.91 25.83
N HIS A 152 -13.02 2.14 25.10
CA HIS A 152 -13.11 2.17 23.65
C HIS A 152 -13.94 3.34 23.11
N THR A 153 -14.82 3.93 23.93
CA THR A 153 -15.78 4.95 23.47
C THR A 153 -15.18 6.12 22.68
N PRO A 154 -13.95 6.62 22.96
CA PRO A 154 -13.38 7.75 22.22
C PRO A 154 -12.90 7.40 20.80
N HIS A 155 -12.75 6.11 20.47
CA HIS A 155 -12.05 5.68 19.27
C HIS A 155 -12.85 4.74 18.37
N SER A 156 -13.92 4.15 18.89
CA SER A 156 -14.86 3.29 18.17
C SER A 156 -15.72 4.06 17.19
N LEU A 157 -16.01 3.44 16.05
CA LEU A 157 -16.92 4.01 15.05
C LEU A 157 -18.33 3.46 15.21
N PRO A 158 -19.37 4.30 15.02
CA PRO A 158 -20.75 3.85 15.03
C PRO A 158 -21.01 2.73 14.01
N THR A 159 -21.87 1.77 14.37
CA THR A 159 -22.15 0.58 13.55
C THR A 159 -22.64 0.91 12.14
N ASN A 160 -23.43 1.98 11.97
CA ASN A 160 -23.91 2.42 10.66
C ASN A 160 -22.75 2.93 9.76
N ILE A 161 -21.77 3.62 10.34
CA ILE A 161 -20.56 4.05 9.62
C ILE A 161 -19.74 2.82 9.22
N MET A 162 -19.58 1.88 10.14
CA MET A 162 -18.87 0.62 9.90
C MET A 162 -19.49 -0.17 8.75
N LYS A 163 -20.82 -0.30 8.74
CA LYS A 163 -21.57 -0.91 7.63
C LYS A 163 -21.36 -0.17 6.31
N ALA A 164 -21.31 1.16 6.33
CA ALA A 164 -21.13 1.96 5.12
C ALA A 164 -19.71 1.85 4.53
N ILE A 165 -18.66 1.74 5.36
CA ILE A 165 -17.27 1.69 4.87
C ILE A 165 -16.75 0.28 4.59
N ARG A 166 -17.38 -0.76 5.16
CA ARG A 166 -16.98 -2.17 4.98
C ARG A 166 -16.80 -2.58 3.50
N PRO A 167 -17.67 -2.20 2.54
CA PRO A 167 -17.49 -2.55 1.14
C PRO A 167 -16.16 -2.07 0.54
N VAL A 168 -15.58 -0.98 1.05
CA VAL A 168 -14.26 -0.49 0.61
C VAL A 168 -13.17 -1.49 0.96
N PHE A 169 -13.23 -2.08 2.15
CA PHE A 169 -12.29 -3.09 2.60
C PHE A 169 -12.45 -4.37 1.80
N GLU A 170 -13.68 -4.81 1.55
CA GLU A 170 -13.97 -6.00 0.73
C GLU A 170 -13.40 -5.84 -0.69
N GLU A 171 -13.62 -4.69 -1.32
CA GLU A 171 -13.14 -4.43 -2.68
C GLU A 171 -11.61 -4.27 -2.74
N LEU A 172 -10.98 -3.60 -1.78
CA LEU A 172 -9.52 -3.40 -1.78
C LEU A 172 -8.73 -4.63 -1.33
N THR A 173 -9.32 -5.49 -0.51
CA THR A 173 -8.66 -6.74 -0.06
C THR A 173 -8.94 -7.93 -0.96
N HIS A 174 -9.71 -7.76 -2.04
CA HIS A 174 -9.88 -8.79 -3.06
C HIS A 174 -8.52 -9.23 -3.62
N PRO A 175 -8.23 -10.54 -3.74
CA PRO A 175 -6.91 -11.03 -4.17
C PRO A 175 -6.41 -10.39 -5.47
N ASP A 176 -7.28 -10.23 -6.48
CA ASP A 176 -6.93 -9.61 -7.77
C ASP A 176 -6.57 -8.11 -7.69
N VAL A 177 -6.96 -7.46 -6.60
CA VAL A 177 -6.68 -6.05 -6.34
C VAL A 177 -5.43 -5.93 -5.47
N LEU A 178 -5.39 -6.64 -4.35
CA LEU A 178 -4.33 -6.53 -3.36
C LEU A 178 -3.02 -7.20 -3.80
N SER A 179 -3.06 -8.28 -4.59
CA SER A 179 -1.86 -8.91 -5.15
C SER A 179 -1.00 -7.96 -5.99
N LYS A 180 -1.58 -6.89 -6.54
CA LYS A 180 -0.87 -5.88 -7.33
C LYS A 180 0.10 -5.03 -6.49
N VAL A 181 -0.06 -5.00 -5.17
CA VAL A 181 0.85 -4.31 -4.24
C VAL A 181 1.72 -5.26 -3.43
N VAL A 182 1.48 -6.57 -3.52
CA VAL A 182 2.41 -7.61 -3.02
C VAL A 182 3.68 -7.54 -3.87
N ASN A 183 4.83 -7.51 -3.22
CA ASN A 183 6.14 -7.18 -3.84
C ASN A 183 6.21 -5.76 -4.47
N GLY A 184 5.19 -4.92 -4.23
CA GLY A 184 5.14 -3.50 -4.58
C GLY A 184 6.14 -2.67 -3.77
N GLY A 185 7.17 -2.14 -4.45
CA GLY A 185 8.02 -1.11 -3.87
C GLY A 185 7.22 0.17 -3.61
N SER A 186 7.33 0.75 -2.41
CA SER A 186 7.01 2.16 -2.22
C SER A 186 8.07 2.98 -2.93
N GLN A 187 7.73 4.12 -3.51
CA GLN A 187 8.67 5.07 -4.14
C GLN A 187 9.82 5.58 -3.25
N MET A 188 10.04 5.02 -2.06
CA MET A 188 11.23 5.26 -1.26
C MET A 188 11.71 3.94 -0.64
N LEU A 189 12.97 3.60 -0.97
CA LEU A 189 13.83 2.58 -0.37
C LEU A 189 13.39 1.11 -0.47
N MET A 190 13.88 0.39 -1.50
CA MET A 190 14.33 -1.00 -1.33
C MET A 190 15.62 -1.26 -2.13
N LYS A 191 16.62 -1.76 -1.41
CA LYS A 191 17.92 -2.21 -1.90
C LYS A 191 17.74 -3.39 -2.88
N VAL A 192 18.39 -3.30 -4.04
CA VAL A 192 18.78 -4.38 -4.95
C VAL A 192 17.76 -5.54 -5.08
N SER A 193 16.59 -5.22 -5.64
CA SER A 193 15.96 -6.08 -6.64
C SER A 193 15.42 -5.12 -7.70
N THR A 194 15.82 -5.38 -8.95
CA THR A 194 15.85 -4.38 -10.02
C THR A 194 14.42 -3.95 -10.37
N LEU A 195 14.04 -2.75 -9.92
CA LEU A 195 12.78 -2.06 -10.24
C LEU A 195 13.11 -0.80 -11.07
N CYS A 196 12.43 -0.62 -12.20
CA CYS A 196 12.54 0.60 -12.99
C CYS A 196 11.70 1.71 -12.33
N TYR A 197 12.34 2.63 -11.62
CA TYR A 197 11.67 3.82 -11.05
C TYR A 197 11.51 4.92 -12.08
N GLY A 198 10.28 5.39 -12.27
CA GLY A 198 9.98 6.65 -12.93
C GLY A 198 9.94 7.79 -11.92
N VAL A 199 10.75 8.83 -12.18
CA VAL A 199 10.82 10.15 -11.53
C VAL A 199 11.96 10.31 -10.49
N TYR A 200 12.82 11.29 -10.76
CA TYR A 200 14.04 11.75 -10.07
C TYR A 200 15.32 10.90 -10.17
N HIS A 201 16.04 11.07 -11.29
CA HIS A 201 17.49 10.84 -11.37
C HIS A 201 18.18 12.06 -11.97
N ARG A 202 18.34 13.11 -11.17
CA ARG A 202 19.55 13.93 -11.25
C ARG A 202 20.34 13.57 -9.99
N ARG A 203 21.48 12.87 -10.14
CA ARG A 203 22.45 12.40 -9.11
C ARG A 203 22.38 10.92 -8.65
N ILE A 204 22.38 9.95 -9.56
CA ILE A 204 22.94 8.61 -9.24
C ILE A 204 24.01 8.25 -10.28
N ASP A 205 24.95 9.16 -10.49
CA ASP A 205 26.16 8.87 -11.28
C ASP A 205 27.41 8.74 -10.40
N THR A 206 27.28 8.79 -9.06
CA THR A 206 28.47 8.87 -8.17
C THR A 206 28.52 7.82 -7.06
N VAL A 207 27.44 7.10 -6.76
CA VAL A 207 27.43 6.13 -5.62
C VAL A 207 27.72 4.68 -6.06
N LEU A 208 27.65 4.37 -7.36
CA LEU A 208 27.87 3.01 -7.87
C LEU A 208 29.36 2.59 -7.96
N ALA A 209 30.31 3.48 -7.66
CA ALA A 209 31.74 3.20 -7.82
C ALA A 209 32.47 2.68 -6.56
N GLN A 210 31.82 2.57 -5.39
CA GLN A 210 32.54 2.28 -4.13
C GLN A 210 32.15 0.97 -3.41
N SER A 211 31.35 0.08 -4.00
CA SER A 211 30.95 -1.18 -3.34
C SER A 211 31.33 -2.47 -4.09
N LEU A 212 32.22 -2.41 -5.08
CA LEU A 212 32.63 -3.59 -5.87
C LEU A 212 34.14 -3.89 -5.86
N THR A 213 34.85 -3.57 -4.76
CA THR A 213 36.30 -3.86 -4.64
C THR A 213 36.70 -4.70 -3.42
N SER A 214 35.87 -5.62 -2.93
CA SER A 214 36.37 -6.62 -1.97
C SER A 214 35.65 -7.97 -2.02
N VAL A 215 35.60 -8.62 -3.18
CA VAL A 215 35.53 -10.09 -3.20
C VAL A 215 36.29 -10.59 -4.43
N ARG A 216 37.61 -10.71 -4.31
CA ARG A 216 38.39 -11.68 -5.10
C ARG A 216 39.66 -12.09 -4.32
N GLN A 217 39.67 -13.39 -4.00
CA GLN A 217 40.81 -14.31 -3.89
C GLN A 217 41.51 -14.48 -2.53
N TRP A 218 41.37 -15.74 -2.07
CA TRP A 218 42.00 -16.49 -0.97
C TRP A 218 41.62 -16.13 0.47
#